data_AF-A0A075R075-F1
#
_entry.id   AF-A0A075R075-F1
#
_cell.length_a   1.000
_cell.length_b   1.000
_cell.length_c   1.000
_cell.angle_alpha   90.00
_cell.angle_beta   90.00
_cell.angle_gamma   90.00
#
_symmetry.space_group_name_H-M   'P 1'
#
loop_
_entity.id
_entity.type
_entity.pdbx_description
1 polymer ?
#
loop_
_entity_poly.entity_id
_entity_poly.type
_entity_poly.pdbx_seq_one_letter_code
_entity_poly.pdbx_strand_id
1 'polypeptide(L)'
;MIRNHKRKWIGSLLLLLTAFIVTSTPFHDVTSLPKELRLFEGSLSQLKLSVPVMGTLVNSNPEILQVNGIEAREVHVDFSQPLQVAPKKVGQARLQWRVGKLPIKEVKVNVLPDLKVIPGGQSIGVKLQTAGVLVVGHHLVDTGKEKVSPGEKSGIHVGDMIVKMNDLYINDMSEVKKIVNEAGAKNQSIQLMVVRGKEKIVLTLKPAQDKKDNQYRMGLYIRDSAAGVGTLTFYEPESKAYGALGHVISDVDTGQPIVVGDGQIVQASVTSIEKGQSGNPGEKFARFYNENEVLGNISKNTPFGIFGKMYDKPKRAKRNEPLPVALAEQVKEGPAKILTVVNGQEVEEFEIEIVNVVKQHFPATKGMIIKVNDKRLLEKTGGIVQGMSGSPIIQDGKVVGAVTHVFVNDPTSGYGCFIEWMLQDAGLTIKQQQSMGLKAS
;
A
#
# COMPACT_ATOMS: atom_id res chain seq x y z
N MET A 1 5.75 -56.13 38.87
CA MET A 1 4.62 -55.86 37.95
C MET A 1 3.69 -54.71 38.39
N ILE A 2 3.21 -54.66 39.65
CA ILE A 2 2.20 -53.68 40.12
C ILE A 2 2.64 -52.19 39.95
N ARG A 3 3.93 -51.88 40.17
CA ARG A 3 4.47 -50.52 40.06
C ARG A 3 4.52 -49.99 38.61
N ASN A 4 4.63 -50.88 37.61
CA ASN A 4 4.55 -50.52 36.19
C ASN A 4 3.11 -50.27 35.75
N HIS A 5 2.13 -51.02 36.28
CA HIS A 5 0.71 -50.76 35.99
C HIS A 5 0.22 -49.44 36.57
N LYS A 6 0.61 -49.09 37.82
CA LYS A 6 0.26 -47.79 38.42
C LYS A 6 0.86 -46.61 37.63
N ARG A 7 2.12 -46.72 37.19
CA ARG A 7 2.74 -45.69 36.35
C ARG A 7 2.05 -45.52 34.99
N LYS A 8 1.68 -46.63 34.33
CA LYS A 8 0.92 -46.59 33.07
C LYS A 8 -0.46 -45.94 33.27
N TRP A 9 -1.19 -46.30 34.32
CA TRP A 9 -2.48 -45.70 34.65
C TRP A 9 -2.40 -44.20 34.98
N ILE A 10 -1.43 -43.79 35.80
CA ILE A 10 -1.19 -42.37 36.09
C ILE A 10 -0.80 -41.62 34.82
N GLY A 11 0.04 -42.22 33.96
CA GLY A 11 0.39 -41.65 32.65
C GLY A 11 -0.81 -41.50 31.73
N SER A 12 -1.65 -42.52 31.60
CA SER A 12 -2.89 -42.47 30.81
C SER A 12 -3.89 -41.44 31.35
N LEU A 13 -4.03 -41.34 32.67
CA LEU A 13 -4.89 -40.35 33.32
C LEU A 13 -4.39 -38.93 33.07
N LEU A 14 -3.08 -38.69 33.23
CA LEU A 14 -2.45 -37.40 32.91
C LEU A 14 -2.64 -37.05 31.44
N LEU A 15 -2.43 -38.00 30.53
CA LEU A 15 -2.64 -37.81 29.09
C LEU A 15 -4.08 -37.40 28.79
N LEU A 16 -5.07 -38.13 29.33
CA LEU A 16 -6.48 -37.81 29.18
C LEU A 16 -6.82 -36.42 29.74
N LEU A 17 -6.28 -36.07 30.90
CA LEU A 17 -6.51 -34.77 31.53
C LEU A 17 -5.89 -33.63 30.71
N THR A 18 -4.67 -33.82 30.19
CA THR A 18 -4.03 -32.85 29.29
C THR A 18 -4.80 -32.71 27.98
N ALA A 19 -5.26 -33.82 27.39
CA ALA A 19 -6.07 -33.79 26.18
C ALA A 19 -7.38 -33.02 26.43
N PHE A 20 -8.05 -33.27 27.55
CA PHE A 20 -9.28 -32.57 27.92
C PHE A 20 -9.06 -31.06 28.14
N ILE A 21 -7.95 -30.67 28.77
CA ILE A 21 -7.60 -29.26 28.94
C ILE A 21 -7.31 -28.60 27.59
N VAL A 22 -6.49 -29.23 26.74
CA VAL A 22 -6.07 -28.64 25.46
C VAL A 22 -7.23 -28.52 24.47
N THR A 23 -8.23 -29.39 24.54
CA THR A 23 -9.44 -29.31 23.70
C THR A 23 -10.56 -28.46 24.32
N SER A 24 -10.37 -27.95 25.55
CA SER A 24 -11.38 -27.12 26.22
C SER A 24 -11.48 -25.71 25.63
N THR A 25 -12.68 -25.15 25.63
CA THR A 25 -12.92 -23.76 25.18
C THR A 25 -12.11 -22.71 25.94
N PRO A 26 -11.91 -22.79 27.28
CA PRO A 26 -11.10 -21.79 27.99
C PRO A 26 -9.63 -21.83 27.56
N PHE A 27 -9.09 -23.02 27.27
CA PHE A 27 -7.72 -23.14 26.76
C PHE A 27 -7.58 -22.52 25.38
N HIS A 28 -8.54 -22.76 24.49
CA HIS A 28 -8.56 -22.16 23.15
C HIS A 28 -8.70 -20.63 23.22
N ASP A 29 -9.56 -20.09 24.08
CA ASP A 29 -9.75 -18.64 24.23
C ASP A 29 -8.50 -17.96 24.80
N VAL A 30 -7.87 -18.53 25.83
CA VAL A 30 -6.61 -18.00 26.40
C VAL A 30 -5.46 -18.04 25.40
N THR A 31 -5.38 -19.10 24.58
CA THR A 31 -4.32 -19.25 23.57
C THR A 31 -4.57 -18.42 22.32
N SER A 32 -5.82 -18.18 21.95
CA SER A 32 -6.21 -17.34 20.80
C SER A 32 -6.08 -15.84 21.05
N LEU A 33 -6.09 -15.40 22.31
CA LEU A 33 -5.80 -14.00 22.63
C LEU A 33 -4.42 -13.57 22.09
N PRO A 34 -4.35 -12.47 21.33
CA PRO A 34 -3.10 -12.03 20.74
C PRO A 34 -2.14 -11.52 21.81
N LYS A 35 -0.84 -11.54 21.51
CA LYS A 35 0.18 -10.92 22.38
C LYS A 35 0.07 -9.40 22.39
N GLU A 36 -0.40 -8.83 21.28
CA GLU A 36 -0.60 -7.40 21.08
C GLU A 36 -1.98 -7.15 20.48
N LEU A 37 -2.70 -6.18 21.03
CA LEU A 37 -4.00 -5.74 20.57
C LEU A 37 -3.91 -4.27 20.17
N ARG A 38 -4.31 -3.98 18.94
CA ARG A 38 -4.30 -2.61 18.39
C ARG A 38 -5.73 -2.12 18.30
N LEU A 39 -6.01 -0.96 18.90
CA LEU A 39 -7.34 -0.37 18.96
C LEU A 39 -7.27 1.10 18.58
N PHE A 40 -8.33 1.63 17.96
CA PHE A 40 -8.46 3.07 17.74
C PHE A 40 -9.02 3.74 18.97
N GLU A 41 -8.57 4.96 19.25
CA GLU A 41 -9.14 5.84 20.27
C GLU A 41 -10.66 5.98 20.06
N GLY A 42 -11.43 5.91 21.15
CA GLY A 42 -12.89 5.99 21.10
C GLY A 42 -13.60 4.73 20.59
N SER A 43 -12.87 3.70 20.14
CA SER A 43 -13.47 2.41 19.77
C SER A 43 -13.96 1.62 20.98
N LEU A 44 -14.87 0.68 20.78
CA LEU A 44 -15.27 -0.30 21.80
C LEU A 44 -14.92 -1.70 21.31
N SER A 45 -14.23 -2.46 22.16
CA SER A 45 -13.87 -3.86 21.87
C SER A 45 -14.31 -4.76 23.02
N GLN A 46 -14.55 -6.04 22.72
CA GLN A 46 -14.86 -7.06 23.72
C GLN A 46 -13.80 -8.15 23.70
N LEU A 47 -13.27 -8.49 24.87
CA LEU A 47 -12.34 -9.59 25.07
C LEU A 47 -13.01 -10.69 25.87
N LYS A 48 -12.93 -11.93 25.40
CA LYS A 48 -13.53 -13.09 26.05
C LYS A 48 -12.45 -14.13 26.36
N LEU A 49 -12.43 -14.63 27.60
CA LEU A 49 -11.60 -15.77 28.01
C LEU A 49 -12.38 -17.07 28.22
N SER A 50 -13.68 -16.96 28.51
CA SER A 50 -14.55 -18.10 28.85
C SER A 50 -14.02 -18.99 29.99
N VAL A 51 -13.21 -18.46 30.91
CA VAL A 51 -12.69 -19.21 32.07
C VAL A 51 -13.67 -19.03 33.23
N PRO A 52 -14.27 -20.10 33.79
CA PRO A 52 -15.29 -20.02 34.84
C PRO A 52 -14.68 -19.72 36.22
N VAL A 53 -14.02 -18.58 36.35
CA VAL A 53 -13.33 -18.16 37.57
C VAL A 53 -13.40 -16.65 37.74
N MET A 54 -13.57 -16.22 38.99
CA MET A 54 -13.36 -14.82 39.36
C MET A 54 -11.87 -14.51 39.35
N GLY A 55 -11.51 -13.41 38.72
CA GLY A 55 -10.13 -12.98 38.59
C GLY A 55 -9.97 -11.48 38.78
N THR A 56 -8.71 -11.05 38.69
CA THR A 56 -8.35 -9.64 38.68
C THR A 56 -7.69 -9.33 37.36
N LEU A 57 -8.21 -8.32 36.67
CA LEU A 57 -7.57 -7.74 35.51
C LEU A 57 -6.70 -6.57 35.96
N VAL A 58 -5.40 -6.66 35.72
CA VAL A 58 -4.45 -5.59 36.01
C VAL A 58 -4.22 -4.78 34.75
N ASN A 59 -4.48 -3.48 34.83
CA ASN A 59 -4.26 -2.51 33.78
C ASN A 59 -3.11 -1.57 34.14
N SER A 60 -2.05 -1.59 33.35
CA SER A 60 -0.87 -0.75 33.61
C SER A 60 -1.12 0.75 33.42
N ASN A 61 -2.15 1.14 32.65
CA ASN A 61 -2.45 2.55 32.38
C ASN A 61 -3.96 2.81 32.21
N PRO A 62 -4.69 3.05 33.31
CA PRO A 62 -6.14 3.31 33.28
C PRO A 62 -6.57 4.57 32.53
N GLU A 63 -5.70 5.58 32.42
CA GLU A 63 -6.02 6.81 31.68
C GLU A 63 -6.09 6.59 30.15
N ILE A 64 -5.36 5.60 29.65
CA ILE A 64 -5.31 5.23 28.22
C ILE A 64 -6.43 4.26 27.87
N LEU A 65 -6.73 3.33 28.78
CA LEU A 65 -7.60 2.19 28.50
C LEU A 65 -8.49 1.93 29.71
N GLN A 66 -9.80 1.94 29.51
CA GLN A 66 -10.76 1.56 30.55
C GLN A 66 -11.28 0.14 30.30
N VAL A 67 -11.58 -0.56 31.38
CA VAL A 67 -12.14 -1.93 31.34
C VAL A 67 -13.48 -1.92 32.04
N ASN A 68 -14.53 -2.39 31.38
CA ASN A 68 -15.92 -2.35 31.86
C ASN A 68 -16.34 -0.95 32.34
N GLY A 69 -15.82 0.11 31.71
CA GLY A 69 -16.08 1.50 32.11
C GLY A 69 -15.37 1.96 33.39
N ILE A 70 -14.50 1.13 33.98
CA ILE A 70 -13.79 1.43 35.22
C ILE A 70 -12.38 1.92 34.89
N GLU A 71 -12.02 3.06 35.48
CA GLU A 71 -10.68 3.65 35.45
C GLU A 71 -9.90 3.25 36.71
N ALA A 72 -9.43 2.01 36.75
CA ALA A 72 -8.65 1.48 37.87
C ALA A 72 -7.52 0.57 37.39
N ARG A 73 -6.45 0.48 38.19
CA ARG A 73 -5.32 -0.42 37.93
C ARG A 73 -5.69 -1.88 38.12
N GLU A 74 -6.59 -2.20 39.03
CA GLU A 74 -7.06 -3.55 39.28
C GLU A 74 -8.59 -3.55 39.22
N VAL A 75 -9.15 -4.45 38.40
CA VAL A 75 -10.60 -4.61 38.24
C VAL A 75 -10.95 -6.07 38.51
N HIS A 76 -11.81 -6.32 39.50
CA HIS A 76 -12.35 -7.65 39.75
C HIS A 76 -13.41 -7.99 38.70
N VAL A 77 -13.21 -9.10 38.02
CA VAL A 77 -14.04 -9.48 36.88
C VAL A 77 -14.28 -10.99 36.85
N ASP A 78 -15.45 -11.37 36.34
CA ASP A 78 -15.77 -12.74 35.99
C ASP A 78 -15.19 -13.05 34.60
N PHE A 79 -14.17 -13.92 34.52
CA PHE A 79 -13.53 -14.27 33.25
C PHE A 79 -14.41 -15.17 32.35
N SER A 80 -15.58 -15.61 32.83
CA SER A 80 -16.57 -16.30 32.00
C SER A 80 -17.37 -15.33 31.12
N GLN A 81 -17.43 -14.04 31.50
CA GLN A 81 -18.16 -13.00 30.80
C GLN A 81 -17.25 -12.21 29.84
N PRO A 82 -17.80 -11.65 28.74
CA PRO A 82 -17.08 -10.72 27.89
C PRO A 82 -16.67 -9.46 28.67
N LEU A 83 -15.41 -9.05 28.52
CA LEU A 83 -14.85 -7.83 29.09
C LEU A 83 -14.87 -6.73 28.05
N GLN A 84 -15.49 -5.60 28.36
CA GLN A 84 -15.47 -4.42 27.50
C GLN A 84 -14.16 -3.67 27.71
N VAL A 85 -13.48 -3.35 26.61
CA VAL A 85 -12.25 -2.56 26.59
C VAL A 85 -12.51 -1.29 25.78
N ALA A 86 -12.30 -0.14 26.41
CA ALA A 86 -12.59 1.18 25.85
C ALA A 86 -11.31 2.05 25.87
N PRO A 87 -10.62 2.23 24.73
CA PRO A 87 -9.47 3.12 24.61
C PRO A 87 -9.91 4.59 24.67
N LYS A 88 -9.28 5.36 25.54
CA LYS A 88 -9.61 6.77 25.81
C LYS A 88 -8.59 7.77 25.30
N LYS A 89 -7.32 7.37 25.23
CA LYS A 89 -6.21 8.22 24.77
C LYS A 89 -5.22 7.40 23.97
N VAL A 90 -4.59 8.01 22.97
CA VAL A 90 -3.46 7.42 22.21
C VAL A 90 -2.31 7.05 23.16
N GLY A 91 -1.73 5.87 22.96
CA GLY A 91 -0.57 5.39 23.72
C GLY A 91 -0.63 3.88 24.02
N GLN A 92 0.13 3.42 25.01
CA GLN A 92 0.28 1.99 25.31
C GLN A 92 -0.16 1.63 26.72
N ALA A 93 -0.83 0.48 26.85
CA ALA A 93 -1.17 -0.16 28.12
C ALA A 93 -0.85 -1.66 28.07
N ARG A 94 -0.85 -2.32 29.23
CA ARG A 94 -0.78 -3.78 29.35
C ARG A 94 -1.96 -4.24 30.19
N LEU A 95 -2.68 -5.23 29.68
CA LEU A 95 -3.73 -5.94 30.38
C LEU A 95 -3.21 -7.31 30.80
N GLN A 96 -3.29 -7.61 32.10
CA GLN A 96 -2.87 -8.88 32.65
C GLN A 96 -4.01 -9.54 33.43
N TRP A 97 -4.40 -10.73 32.99
CA TRP A 97 -5.41 -11.57 33.66
C TRP A 97 -4.73 -12.36 34.77
N ARG A 98 -5.18 -12.21 36.03
CA ARG A 98 -4.67 -12.92 37.20
C ARG A 98 -5.77 -13.69 37.92
N VAL A 99 -5.44 -14.89 38.40
CA VAL A 99 -6.25 -15.63 39.39
C VAL A 99 -5.40 -15.77 40.66
N GLY A 100 -5.83 -15.09 41.72
CA GLY A 100 -5.01 -14.88 42.91
C GLY A 100 -3.68 -14.21 42.54
N LYS A 101 -2.55 -14.87 42.83
CA LYS A 101 -1.20 -14.36 42.52
C LYS A 101 -0.66 -14.80 41.16
N LEU A 102 -1.33 -15.72 40.46
CA LEU A 102 -0.84 -16.34 39.23
C LEU A 102 -1.28 -15.54 37.99
N PRO A 103 -0.34 -15.07 37.14
CA PRO A 103 -0.68 -14.46 35.86
C PRO A 103 -1.04 -15.54 34.83
N ILE A 104 -2.22 -15.41 34.21
CA ILE A 104 -2.73 -16.34 33.19
C ILE A 104 -2.34 -15.89 31.79
N LYS A 105 -2.53 -14.60 31.51
CA LYS A 105 -2.28 -14.01 30.19
C LYS A 105 -1.92 -12.55 30.34
N GLU A 106 -1.00 -12.08 29.50
CA GLU A 106 -0.71 -10.67 29.32
C GLU A 106 -0.91 -10.29 27.84
N VAL A 107 -1.54 -9.15 27.62
CA VAL A 107 -1.77 -8.55 26.31
C VAL A 107 -1.29 -7.12 26.33
N LYS A 108 -0.40 -6.76 25.40
CA LYS A 108 -0.03 -5.37 25.17
C LYS A 108 -1.14 -4.70 24.36
N VAL A 109 -1.59 -3.53 24.78
CA VAL A 109 -2.61 -2.76 24.07
C VAL A 109 -1.97 -1.49 23.52
N ASN A 110 -2.07 -1.30 22.21
CA ASN A 110 -1.61 -0.09 21.53
C ASN A 110 -2.82 0.67 21.01
N VAL A 111 -3.05 1.86 21.55
CA VAL A 111 -4.14 2.76 21.20
C VAL A 111 -3.65 3.74 20.14
N LEU A 112 -4.24 3.66 18.96
CA LEU A 112 -3.95 4.46 17.79
C LEU A 112 -4.92 5.65 17.70
N PRO A 113 -4.52 6.77 17.05
CA PRO A 113 -5.43 7.89 16.80
C PRO A 113 -6.68 7.47 16.01
N ASP A 114 -7.85 8.07 16.27
CA ASP A 114 -9.05 7.85 15.46
C ASP A 114 -8.83 8.35 14.03
N LEU A 115 -8.55 7.44 13.12
CA LEU A 115 -8.22 7.76 11.73
C LEU A 115 -9.42 7.49 10.83
N LYS A 116 -9.88 8.56 10.16
CA LYS A 116 -10.99 8.51 9.21
C LYS A 116 -10.59 9.13 7.89
N VAL A 117 -11.07 8.57 6.79
CA VAL A 117 -10.76 9.03 5.45
C VAL A 117 -12.01 9.10 4.58
N ILE A 118 -12.06 10.07 3.68
CA ILE A 118 -13.08 10.11 2.64
C ILE A 118 -12.66 9.06 1.58
N PRO A 119 -13.48 8.02 1.32
CA PRO A 119 -13.17 7.07 0.27
C PRO A 119 -13.29 7.77 -1.09
N GLY A 120 -12.32 7.54 -1.96
CA GLY A 120 -12.29 8.11 -3.30
C GLY A 120 -13.20 7.36 -4.28
N GLY A 121 -12.58 6.66 -5.21
CA GLY A 121 -13.20 5.96 -6.34
C GLY A 121 -13.15 6.74 -7.65
N GLN A 122 -12.74 8.01 -7.64
CA GLN A 122 -12.62 8.83 -8.84
C GLN A 122 -11.46 8.34 -9.72
N SER A 123 -11.68 8.35 -11.04
CA SER A 123 -10.60 8.23 -12.01
C SER A 123 -9.75 9.51 -11.99
N ILE A 124 -8.44 9.33 -11.85
CA ILE A 124 -7.45 10.40 -11.88
C ILE A 124 -6.46 10.18 -13.02
N GLY A 125 -6.05 11.27 -13.65
CA GLY A 125 -4.88 11.30 -14.52
C GLY A 125 -3.64 11.50 -13.67
N VAL A 126 -2.62 10.70 -13.92
CA VAL A 126 -1.32 10.79 -13.26
C VAL A 126 -0.33 11.34 -14.27
N LYS A 127 0.38 12.41 -13.89
CA LYS A 127 1.50 12.96 -14.65
C LYS A 127 2.71 12.98 -13.72
N LEU A 128 3.70 12.15 -14.01
CA LEU A 128 4.93 12.05 -13.25
C LEU A 128 6.10 12.51 -14.10
N GLN A 129 6.94 13.35 -13.51
CA GLN A 129 8.27 13.68 -14.00
C GLN A 129 9.29 12.94 -13.14
N THR A 130 10.22 12.24 -13.79
CA THR A 130 11.27 11.49 -13.11
C THR A 130 12.29 12.46 -12.50
N ALA A 131 12.97 12.05 -11.42
CA ALA A 131 14.01 12.86 -10.78
C ALA A 131 15.29 13.06 -11.63
N GLY A 132 15.35 12.40 -12.78
CA GLY A 132 16.39 12.47 -13.79
C GLY A 132 15.93 11.72 -15.04
N VAL A 133 16.75 11.65 -16.08
CA VAL A 133 16.36 11.05 -17.35
C VAL A 133 16.65 9.54 -17.35
N LEU A 134 15.63 8.71 -17.48
CA LEU A 134 15.74 7.25 -17.47
C LEU A 134 16.16 6.73 -18.85
N VAL A 135 17.15 5.84 -18.89
CA VAL A 135 17.57 5.14 -20.11
C VAL A 135 16.73 3.89 -20.31
N VAL A 136 15.93 3.86 -21.37
CA VAL A 136 15.03 2.74 -21.70
C VAL A 136 15.54 1.88 -22.85
N GLY A 137 16.62 2.29 -23.52
CA GLY A 137 17.20 1.53 -24.62
C GLY A 137 18.40 2.22 -25.26
N HIS A 138 19.02 1.53 -26.21
CA HIS A 138 20.11 2.06 -27.03
C HIS A 138 19.65 2.27 -28.47
N HIS A 139 20.26 3.24 -29.14
CA HIS A 139 19.99 3.58 -30.52
C HIS A 139 21.29 3.74 -31.30
N LEU A 140 21.38 3.07 -32.46
CA LEU A 140 22.51 3.21 -33.37
C LEU A 140 22.36 4.49 -34.20
N VAL A 141 23.32 5.40 -34.04
CA VAL A 141 23.49 6.63 -34.81
C VAL A 141 24.33 6.31 -36.04
N ASP A 142 23.83 6.64 -37.23
CA ASP A 142 24.57 6.46 -38.49
C ASP A 142 25.41 7.70 -38.79
N THR A 143 26.73 7.58 -38.64
CA THR A 143 27.68 8.69 -38.90
C THR A 143 28.06 8.82 -40.38
N GLY A 144 27.56 7.93 -41.25
CA GLY A 144 28.00 7.78 -42.63
C GLY A 144 29.25 6.94 -42.83
N LYS A 145 30.03 6.70 -41.78
CA LYS A 145 31.21 5.83 -41.78
C LYS A 145 30.95 4.54 -41.01
N GLU A 146 30.27 4.66 -39.88
CA GLU A 146 29.90 3.56 -39.01
C GLU A 146 28.57 3.85 -38.31
N LYS A 147 27.91 2.79 -37.84
CA LYS A 147 26.76 2.85 -36.95
C LYS A 147 27.22 2.64 -35.52
N VAL A 148 26.96 3.61 -34.65
CA VAL A 148 27.47 3.62 -33.27
C VAL A 148 26.42 4.04 -32.28
N SER A 149 26.45 3.48 -31.08
CA SER A 149 25.70 3.97 -29.94
C SER A 149 26.68 4.62 -28.96
N PRO A 150 26.84 5.95 -28.95
CA PRO A 150 27.77 6.61 -28.04
C PRO A 150 27.52 6.29 -26.57
N GLY A 151 26.25 6.20 -26.17
CA GLY A 151 25.86 5.89 -24.81
C GLY A 151 26.23 4.48 -24.40
N GLU A 152 25.96 3.49 -25.25
CA GLU A 152 26.39 2.11 -25.02
C GLU A 152 27.92 2.00 -24.94
N LYS A 153 28.64 2.62 -25.89
CA LYS A 153 30.12 2.67 -25.90
C LYS A 153 30.68 3.33 -24.63
N SER A 154 29.92 4.22 -24.00
CA SER A 154 30.31 4.93 -22.77
C SER A 154 29.96 4.16 -21.48
N GLY A 155 29.40 2.94 -21.59
CA GLY A 155 29.06 2.10 -20.45
C GLY A 155 27.71 2.42 -19.78
N ILE A 156 26.82 3.11 -20.49
CA ILE A 156 25.45 3.39 -20.02
C ILE A 156 24.58 2.17 -20.31
N HIS A 157 23.80 1.72 -19.32
CA HIS A 157 22.92 0.56 -19.41
C HIS A 157 21.45 0.95 -19.36
N VAL A 158 20.58 0.07 -19.85
CA VAL A 158 19.14 0.20 -19.67
C VAL A 158 18.81 0.14 -18.17
N GLY A 159 17.98 1.07 -17.70
CA GLY A 159 17.68 1.28 -16.27
C GLY A 159 18.62 2.26 -15.56
N ASP A 160 19.61 2.82 -16.26
CA ASP A 160 20.41 3.92 -15.73
C ASP A 160 19.59 5.22 -15.68
N MET A 161 19.72 5.99 -14.61
CA MET A 161 19.12 7.32 -14.49
C MET A 161 20.20 8.41 -14.61
N ILE A 162 20.17 9.18 -15.68
CA ILE A 162 21.07 10.33 -15.87
C ILE A 162 20.53 11.49 -15.04
N VAL A 163 21.24 11.87 -13.97
CA VAL A 163 20.83 12.94 -13.05
C VAL A 163 21.58 14.24 -13.27
N LYS A 164 22.75 14.18 -13.92
CA LYS A 164 23.59 15.35 -14.19
C LYS A 164 24.27 15.21 -15.55
N MET A 165 24.34 16.30 -16.31
CA MET A 165 25.14 16.44 -17.52
C MET A 165 26.05 17.65 -17.35
N ASN A 166 27.36 17.42 -17.35
CA ASN A 166 28.39 18.33 -16.89
C ASN A 166 28.07 18.82 -15.47
N ASP A 167 27.89 20.14 -15.29
CA ASP A 167 27.56 20.76 -14.02
C ASP A 167 26.08 21.02 -13.78
N LEU A 168 25.22 20.59 -14.70
CA LEU A 168 23.78 20.85 -14.66
C LEU A 168 23.00 19.59 -14.26
N TYR A 169 22.12 19.73 -13.27
CA TYR A 169 21.10 18.72 -12.99
C TYR A 169 20.08 18.72 -14.12
N ILE A 170 19.69 17.53 -14.57
CA ILE A 170 18.79 17.38 -15.72
C ILE A 170 17.55 16.62 -15.30
N ASN A 171 16.39 17.19 -15.58
CA ASN A 171 15.08 16.58 -15.37
C ASN A 171 14.15 16.69 -16.59
N ASP A 172 14.60 17.34 -17.67
CA ASP A 172 13.79 17.61 -18.86
C ASP A 172 14.56 17.29 -20.16
N MET A 173 13.86 16.67 -21.11
CA MET A 173 14.40 16.28 -22.41
C MET A 173 14.94 17.44 -23.27
N SER A 174 14.40 18.65 -23.13
CA SER A 174 14.86 19.84 -23.85
C SER A 174 16.26 20.27 -23.41
N GLU A 175 16.58 20.15 -22.11
CA GLU A 175 17.91 20.44 -21.58
C GLU A 175 18.94 19.44 -22.09
N VAL A 176 18.60 18.14 -22.10
CA VAL A 176 19.43 17.09 -22.70
C VAL A 176 19.76 17.45 -24.14
N LYS A 177 18.74 17.75 -24.95
CA LYS A 177 18.92 18.06 -26.37
C LYS A 177 19.85 19.24 -26.59
N LYS A 178 19.70 20.30 -25.78
CA LYS A 178 20.56 21.49 -25.85
C LYS A 178 22.01 21.14 -25.54
N ILE A 179 22.29 20.46 -24.43
CA ILE A 179 23.64 20.09 -24.01
C ILE A 179 24.32 19.18 -25.04
N VAL A 180 23.58 18.20 -25.57
CA VAL A 180 24.10 17.25 -26.57
C VAL A 180 24.49 17.96 -27.87
N ASN A 181 23.64 18.86 -28.35
CA ASN A 181 23.92 19.61 -29.57
C ASN A 181 25.07 20.60 -29.41
N GLU A 182 25.14 21.30 -28.27
CA GLU A 182 26.25 22.22 -27.98
C GLU A 182 27.60 21.48 -27.87
N ALA A 183 27.63 20.36 -27.14
CA ALA A 183 28.84 19.55 -27.00
C ALA A 183 29.27 18.94 -28.33
N GLY A 184 28.31 18.40 -29.10
CA GLY A 184 28.55 17.85 -30.42
C GLY A 184 29.14 18.87 -31.40
N ALA A 185 28.53 20.06 -31.49
CA ALA A 185 29.00 21.14 -32.37
C ALA A 185 30.42 21.62 -32.02
N LYS A 186 30.79 21.57 -30.74
CA LYS A 186 32.14 21.90 -30.25
C LYS A 186 33.09 20.70 -30.26
N ASN A 187 32.64 19.53 -30.70
CA ASN A 187 33.39 18.26 -30.66
C ASN A 187 33.89 17.89 -29.24
N GLN A 188 33.11 18.25 -28.21
CA GLN A 188 33.41 18.03 -26.80
C GLN A 188 32.68 16.81 -26.25
N SER A 189 33.27 16.19 -25.22
CA SER A 189 32.60 15.17 -24.43
C SER A 189 31.74 15.79 -23.34
N ILE A 190 30.71 15.06 -22.92
CA ILE A 190 29.81 15.40 -21.83
C ILE A 190 30.14 14.48 -20.66
N GLN A 191 30.35 15.04 -19.48
CA GLN A 191 30.43 14.26 -18.26
C GLN A 191 29.02 13.95 -17.77
N LEU A 192 28.69 12.69 -17.53
CA LEU A 192 27.38 12.26 -17.06
C LEU A 192 27.51 11.75 -15.63
N MET A 193 26.59 12.15 -14.75
CA MET A 193 26.37 11.44 -13.49
C MET A 193 25.14 10.56 -13.65
N VAL A 194 25.34 9.26 -13.47
CA VAL A 194 24.33 8.23 -13.63
C VAL A 194 24.08 7.55 -12.28
N VAL A 195 22.82 7.32 -11.95
CA VAL A 195 22.41 6.47 -10.84
C VAL A 195 22.08 5.09 -11.39
N ARG A 196 22.81 4.08 -10.92
CA ARG A 196 22.57 2.66 -11.24
C ARG A 196 22.30 1.92 -9.92
N GLY A 197 21.04 1.56 -9.69
CA GLY A 197 20.61 1.04 -8.40
C GLY A 197 20.82 2.06 -7.28
N LYS A 198 21.81 1.83 -6.39
CA LYS A 198 22.16 2.75 -5.29
C LYS A 198 23.46 3.52 -5.53
N GLU A 199 24.15 3.24 -6.62
CA GLU A 199 25.48 3.80 -6.89
C GLU A 199 25.38 5.01 -7.81
N LYS A 200 26.25 6.01 -7.58
CA LYS A 200 26.45 7.15 -8.47
C LYS A 200 27.74 6.92 -9.27
N ILE A 201 27.60 6.84 -10.58
CA ILE A 201 28.69 6.55 -11.52
C ILE A 201 28.91 7.78 -12.39
N VAL A 202 30.16 8.19 -12.56
CA VAL A 202 30.52 9.26 -13.49
C VAL A 202 31.03 8.65 -14.79
N LEU A 203 30.38 8.96 -15.90
CA LEU A 203 30.71 8.47 -17.23
C LEU A 203 31.05 9.64 -18.16
N THR A 204 31.78 9.39 -19.24
CA THR A 204 32.09 10.40 -20.25
C THR A 204 31.53 9.96 -21.59
N LEU A 205 30.65 10.76 -22.17
CA LEU A 205 29.98 10.47 -23.43
C LEU A 205 30.37 11.49 -24.48
N LYS A 206 30.76 11.04 -25.67
CA LYS A 206 30.98 11.92 -26.82
C LYS A 206 29.83 11.78 -27.83
N PRO A 207 29.00 12.81 -28.07
CA PRO A 207 27.90 12.73 -29.02
C PRO A 207 28.38 12.38 -30.44
N ALA A 208 27.56 11.62 -31.17
CA ALA A 208 27.78 11.34 -32.59
C ALA A 208 26.79 12.12 -33.45
N GLN A 209 27.24 12.63 -34.59
CA GLN A 209 26.36 13.29 -35.56
C GLN A 209 25.69 12.25 -36.44
N ASP A 210 24.36 12.35 -36.58
CA ASP A 210 23.58 11.52 -37.48
C ASP A 210 23.63 12.11 -38.90
N LYS A 211 24.00 11.29 -39.89
CA LYS A 211 24.10 11.71 -41.29
C LYS A 211 22.75 12.10 -41.89
N LYS A 212 21.65 11.54 -41.38
CA LYS A 212 20.31 11.75 -41.94
C LYS A 212 19.82 13.18 -41.76
N ASP A 213 20.10 13.78 -40.60
CA ASP A 213 19.56 15.09 -40.21
C ASP A 213 20.62 16.06 -39.63
N ASN A 214 21.90 15.67 -39.63
CA ASN A 214 23.03 16.41 -39.07
C ASN A 214 22.88 16.77 -37.58
N GLN A 215 22.00 16.09 -36.83
CA GLN A 215 21.82 16.30 -35.39
C GLN A 215 22.80 15.46 -34.58
N TYR A 216 23.22 15.97 -33.42
CA TYR A 216 24.04 15.19 -32.49
C TYR A 216 23.17 14.36 -31.57
N ARG A 217 23.57 13.10 -31.37
CA ARG A 217 22.81 12.09 -30.63
C ARG A 217 23.72 11.37 -29.65
N MET A 218 23.14 10.99 -28.51
CA MET A 218 23.79 10.13 -27.52
C MET A 218 23.66 8.65 -27.85
N GLY A 219 22.79 8.26 -28.80
CA GLY A 219 22.49 6.85 -29.08
C GLY A 219 21.73 6.16 -27.94
N LEU A 220 20.86 6.89 -27.25
CA LEU A 220 20.03 6.36 -26.17
C LEU A 220 18.56 6.65 -26.46
N TYR A 221 17.69 5.70 -26.13
CA TYR A 221 16.28 5.98 -25.89
C TYR A 221 16.12 6.37 -24.43
N ILE A 222 15.54 7.54 -24.20
CA ILE A 222 15.44 8.15 -22.89
C ILE A 222 14.02 8.65 -22.64
N ARG A 223 13.61 8.64 -21.37
CA ARG A 223 12.29 9.04 -20.90
C ARG A 223 12.43 9.84 -19.61
N ASP A 224 11.75 10.98 -19.52
CA ASP A 224 11.76 11.88 -18.35
C ASP A 224 10.40 11.97 -17.65
N SER A 225 9.40 11.26 -18.17
CA SER A 225 8.04 11.39 -17.71
C SER A 225 7.23 10.10 -17.94
N ALA A 226 6.21 9.93 -17.12
CA ALA A 226 5.20 8.90 -17.28
C ALA A 226 3.81 9.48 -17.04
N ALA A 227 2.86 9.04 -17.85
CA ALA A 227 1.46 9.42 -17.70
C ALA A 227 0.58 8.18 -17.75
N GLY A 228 -0.53 8.23 -17.01
CA GLY A 228 -1.48 7.12 -16.96
C GLY A 228 -2.76 7.48 -16.24
N VAL A 229 -3.64 6.49 -16.12
CA VAL A 229 -4.93 6.62 -15.44
C VAL A 229 -4.94 5.70 -14.23
N GLY A 230 -5.33 6.25 -13.09
CA GLY A 230 -5.48 5.51 -11.84
C GLY A 230 -6.80 5.82 -11.16
N THR A 231 -7.03 5.19 -10.02
CA THR A 231 -8.17 5.52 -9.15
C THR A 231 -7.68 6.12 -7.84
N LEU A 232 -8.29 7.23 -7.41
CA LEU A 232 -8.08 7.79 -6.08
C LEU A 232 -8.63 6.82 -5.02
N THR A 233 -7.82 6.42 -4.06
CA THR A 233 -8.25 5.49 -3.01
C THR A 233 -8.91 6.21 -1.86
N PHE A 234 -8.19 7.17 -1.28
CA PHE A 234 -8.66 7.89 -0.10
C PHE A 234 -8.13 9.32 -0.08
N TYR A 235 -8.83 10.17 0.67
CA TYR A 235 -8.39 11.51 1.04
C TYR A 235 -8.63 11.72 2.54
N GLU A 236 -7.61 12.16 3.26
CA GLU A 236 -7.67 12.48 4.69
C GLU A 236 -7.89 14.00 4.88
N PRO A 237 -9.03 14.44 5.43
CA PRO A 237 -9.40 15.85 5.44
C PRO A 237 -8.50 16.83 6.21
N GLU A 238 -7.85 16.41 7.28
CA GLU A 238 -7.08 17.29 8.15
C GLU A 238 -5.72 17.65 7.55
N SER A 239 -4.95 16.62 7.17
CA SER A 239 -3.62 16.76 6.58
C SER A 239 -3.64 17.03 5.07
N LYS A 240 -4.81 16.82 4.43
CA LYS A 240 -5.03 16.78 2.98
C LYS A 240 -4.26 15.66 2.26
N ALA A 241 -3.72 14.69 3.00
CA ALA A 241 -3.01 13.57 2.43
C ALA A 241 -3.96 12.68 1.62
N TYR A 242 -3.47 12.12 0.52
CA TYR A 242 -4.21 11.16 -0.28
C TYR A 242 -3.34 9.98 -0.68
N GLY A 243 -4.00 8.88 -1.05
CA GLY A 243 -3.37 7.73 -1.70
C GLY A 243 -4.17 7.28 -2.92
N ALA A 244 -3.46 6.76 -3.93
CA ALA A 244 -4.06 6.27 -5.17
C ALA A 244 -3.30 5.07 -5.77
N LEU A 245 -3.91 4.38 -6.74
CA LEU A 245 -3.44 3.17 -7.44
C LEU A 245 -3.29 1.90 -6.61
N GLY A 246 -2.72 1.94 -5.41
CA GLY A 246 -2.48 0.71 -4.63
C GLY A 246 -1.28 -0.12 -5.11
N HIS A 247 -0.50 0.38 -6.09
CA HIS A 247 0.76 -0.23 -6.54
C HIS A 247 1.76 0.82 -7.05
N VAL A 248 3.02 0.41 -7.17
CA VAL A 248 4.09 1.22 -7.73
C VAL A 248 3.88 1.50 -9.22
N ILE A 249 4.16 2.72 -9.64
CA ILE A 249 4.30 3.06 -11.06
C ILE A 249 5.71 2.71 -11.49
N SER A 250 5.81 1.78 -12.43
CA SER A 250 7.07 1.37 -13.05
C SER A 250 7.10 1.77 -14.51
N ASP A 251 8.31 1.97 -15.02
CA ASP A 251 8.54 2.12 -16.44
C ASP A 251 8.26 0.80 -17.18
N VAL A 252 7.56 0.88 -18.32
CA VAL A 252 7.06 -0.31 -19.05
C VAL A 252 8.19 -1.10 -19.71
N ASP A 253 9.27 -0.44 -20.11
CA ASP A 253 10.37 -1.04 -20.86
C ASP A 253 11.40 -1.66 -19.91
N THR A 254 11.65 -1.03 -18.76
CA THR A 254 12.67 -1.45 -17.79
C THR A 254 12.11 -2.20 -16.58
N GLY A 255 10.81 -2.08 -16.31
CA GLY A 255 10.15 -2.59 -15.10
C GLY A 255 10.56 -1.86 -13.80
N GLN A 256 11.44 -0.87 -13.87
CA GLN A 256 11.95 -0.18 -12.69
C GLN A 256 10.93 0.82 -12.13
N PRO A 257 10.81 0.94 -10.80
CA PRO A 257 10.04 2.00 -10.17
C PRO A 257 10.48 3.39 -10.61
N ILE A 258 9.50 4.23 -10.96
CA ILE A 258 9.77 5.63 -11.27
C ILE A 258 10.11 6.39 -9.98
N VAL A 259 11.31 6.97 -9.93
CA VAL A 259 11.70 7.90 -8.85
C VAL A 259 11.07 9.26 -9.14
N VAL A 260 10.21 9.71 -8.23
CA VAL A 260 9.46 10.95 -8.38
C VAL A 260 10.40 12.15 -8.23
N GLY A 261 10.48 12.97 -9.29
CA GLY A 261 11.08 14.32 -9.23
C GLY A 261 10.02 15.37 -8.93
N ASP A 262 9.02 15.44 -9.81
CA ASP A 262 7.78 16.20 -9.62
C ASP A 262 6.60 15.37 -10.14
N GLY A 263 5.39 15.71 -9.74
CA GLY A 263 4.22 15.05 -10.27
C GLY A 263 2.92 15.68 -9.83
N GLN A 264 1.91 15.46 -10.64
CA GLN A 264 0.61 16.04 -10.47
C GLN A 264 -0.47 15.03 -10.78
N ILE A 265 -1.57 15.13 -10.04
CA ILE A 265 -2.81 14.43 -10.35
C ILE A 265 -3.82 15.42 -10.91
N VAL A 266 -4.49 15.02 -11.98
CA VAL A 266 -5.55 15.77 -12.64
C VAL A 266 -6.81 14.92 -12.69
N GLN A 267 -7.96 15.52 -13.00
CA GLN A 267 -9.18 14.74 -13.16
C GLN A 267 -9.13 13.94 -14.46
N ALA A 268 -9.66 12.71 -14.46
CA ALA A 268 -9.85 11.93 -15.67
C ALA A 268 -11.34 11.62 -15.89
N SER A 269 -11.74 11.51 -17.16
CA SER A 269 -13.09 11.08 -17.56
C SER A 269 -12.97 9.80 -18.38
N VAL A 270 -13.62 8.74 -17.91
CA VAL A 270 -13.72 7.46 -18.60
C VAL A 270 -14.57 7.64 -19.85
N THR A 271 -14.03 7.25 -20.99
CA THR A 271 -14.70 7.35 -22.30
C THR A 271 -15.25 6.01 -22.75
N SER A 272 -14.54 4.93 -22.46
CA SER A 272 -14.92 3.57 -22.83
C SER A 272 -14.20 2.55 -21.95
N ILE A 273 -14.69 1.31 -21.97
CA ILE A 273 -14.04 0.18 -21.31
C ILE A 273 -13.83 -0.92 -22.36
N GLU A 274 -12.61 -1.41 -22.45
CA GLU A 274 -12.32 -2.71 -23.03
C GLU A 274 -12.57 -3.80 -21.99
N LYS A 275 -13.44 -4.75 -22.32
CA LYS A 275 -13.82 -5.81 -21.39
C LYS A 275 -12.66 -6.79 -21.18
N GLY A 276 -12.39 -7.11 -19.92
CA GLY A 276 -11.45 -8.16 -19.55
C GLY A 276 -11.99 -9.55 -19.88
N GLN A 277 -11.09 -10.41 -20.36
CA GLN A 277 -11.34 -11.81 -20.65
C GLN A 277 -10.16 -12.65 -20.17
N SER A 278 -10.34 -13.97 -20.05
CA SER A 278 -9.24 -14.85 -19.65
C SER A 278 -8.06 -14.68 -20.61
N GLY A 279 -6.89 -14.37 -20.06
CA GLY A 279 -5.66 -14.09 -20.80
C GLY A 279 -5.46 -12.61 -21.17
N ASN A 280 -6.51 -11.77 -21.15
CA ASN A 280 -6.42 -10.35 -21.45
C ASN A 280 -7.14 -9.50 -20.39
N PRO A 281 -6.40 -8.91 -19.43
CA PRO A 281 -6.96 -7.97 -18.48
C PRO A 281 -7.28 -6.67 -19.21
N GLY A 282 -8.54 -6.50 -19.59
CA GLY A 282 -9.04 -5.34 -20.33
C GLY A 282 -8.74 -4.01 -19.65
N GLU A 283 -9.15 -2.90 -20.25
CA GLU A 283 -8.66 -1.57 -19.89
C GLU A 283 -9.76 -0.50 -19.80
N LYS A 284 -9.60 0.41 -18.85
CA LYS A 284 -10.38 1.65 -18.76
C LYS A 284 -9.72 2.74 -19.60
N PHE A 285 -10.32 3.08 -20.74
CA PHE A 285 -9.89 4.25 -21.51
C PHE A 285 -10.45 5.52 -20.89
N ALA A 286 -9.56 6.46 -20.57
CA ALA A 286 -9.95 7.76 -20.06
C ALA A 286 -9.10 8.87 -20.68
N ARG A 287 -9.70 10.04 -20.80
CA ARG A 287 -9.01 11.28 -21.17
C ARG A 287 -8.82 12.16 -19.95
N PHE A 288 -7.73 12.91 -19.93
CA PHE A 288 -7.57 13.94 -18.91
C PHE A 288 -8.62 15.03 -19.12
N TYR A 289 -9.26 15.42 -18.02
CA TYR A 289 -10.34 16.38 -18.01
C TYR A 289 -9.83 17.65 -17.35
N ASN A 290 -9.99 18.77 -18.05
CA ASN A 290 -9.56 20.09 -17.58
C ASN A 290 -8.12 20.07 -17.06
N GLU A 291 -7.14 19.79 -17.93
CA GLU A 291 -5.73 19.58 -17.54
C GLU A 291 -5.08 20.75 -16.81
N ASN A 292 -5.68 21.95 -16.91
CA ASN A 292 -5.24 23.15 -16.19
C ASN A 292 -5.66 23.13 -14.71
N GLU A 293 -6.58 22.25 -14.32
CA GLU A 293 -7.07 22.09 -12.95
C GLU A 293 -6.34 20.93 -12.26
N VAL A 294 -5.22 21.25 -11.61
CA VAL A 294 -4.43 20.30 -10.83
C VAL A 294 -5.16 19.99 -9.53
N LEU A 295 -5.38 18.70 -9.25
CA LEU A 295 -6.05 18.24 -8.02
C LEU A 295 -5.10 18.16 -6.82
N GLY A 296 -3.80 17.94 -7.08
CA GLY A 296 -2.78 17.75 -6.06
C GLY A 296 -1.44 17.37 -6.66
N ASN A 297 -0.43 17.27 -5.80
CA ASN A 297 0.91 16.87 -6.18
C ASN A 297 1.13 15.35 -5.98
N ILE A 298 2.23 14.83 -6.53
CA ILE A 298 2.73 13.48 -6.24
C ILE A 298 4.11 13.65 -5.64
N SER A 299 4.27 13.16 -4.41
CA SER A 299 5.51 13.27 -3.64
C SER A 299 6.20 11.92 -3.42
N LYS A 300 5.45 10.82 -3.52
CA LYS A 300 5.95 9.48 -3.33
C LYS A 300 5.32 8.53 -4.34
N ASN A 301 6.13 7.60 -4.82
CA ASN A 301 5.74 6.43 -5.58
C ASN A 301 6.33 5.20 -4.86
N THR A 302 5.47 4.31 -4.39
CA THR A 302 5.84 3.22 -3.47
C THR A 302 5.19 1.91 -3.93
N PRO A 303 5.55 0.76 -3.35
CA PRO A 303 4.84 -0.50 -3.62
C PRO A 303 3.33 -0.48 -3.34
N PHE A 304 2.83 0.47 -2.55
CA PHE A 304 1.41 0.58 -2.17
C PHE A 304 0.65 1.70 -2.87
N GLY A 305 1.27 2.38 -3.85
CA GLY A 305 0.61 3.46 -4.58
C GLY A 305 1.43 4.74 -4.64
N ILE A 306 0.76 5.78 -5.14
CA ILE A 306 1.27 7.15 -5.13
C ILE A 306 0.63 7.96 -4.01
N PHE A 307 1.39 8.90 -3.46
CA PHE A 307 0.97 9.72 -2.33
C PHE A 307 1.41 11.17 -2.47
N GLY A 308 0.60 12.07 -1.93
CA GLY A 308 0.87 13.50 -1.91
C GLY A 308 -0.21 14.23 -1.13
N LYS A 309 -0.40 15.50 -1.46
CA LYS A 309 -1.47 16.34 -0.92
C LYS A 309 -2.39 16.80 -2.04
N MET A 310 -3.69 16.75 -1.77
CA MET A 310 -4.68 17.39 -2.63
C MET A 310 -4.89 18.84 -2.20
N TYR A 311 -5.22 19.71 -3.14
CA TYR A 311 -5.49 21.12 -2.84
C TYR A 311 -6.90 21.30 -2.26
N ASP A 312 -7.84 20.54 -2.80
CA ASP A 312 -9.25 20.50 -2.42
C ASP A 312 -9.75 19.07 -2.18
N LYS A 313 -10.91 18.97 -1.51
CA LYS A 313 -11.61 17.69 -1.32
C LYS A 313 -12.00 17.09 -2.67
N PRO A 314 -11.99 15.74 -2.81
CA PRO A 314 -12.40 15.09 -4.04
C PRO A 314 -13.81 15.49 -4.46
N LYS A 315 -13.95 16.07 -5.65
CA LYS A 315 -15.26 16.37 -6.23
C LYS A 315 -15.97 15.07 -6.61
N ARG A 316 -17.31 15.09 -6.59
CA ARG A 316 -18.16 13.97 -7.01
C ARG A 316 -17.87 12.65 -6.28
N ALA A 317 -17.43 12.72 -5.03
CA ALA A 317 -17.30 11.52 -4.21
C ALA A 317 -18.68 10.89 -3.99
N LYS A 318 -18.74 9.56 -4.05
CA LYS A 318 -19.97 8.82 -3.71
C LYS A 318 -20.37 9.03 -2.26
N ARG A 319 -19.38 9.22 -1.39
CA ARG A 319 -19.52 9.54 0.03
C ARG A 319 -18.60 10.69 0.38
N ASN A 320 -19.16 11.78 0.92
CA ASN A 320 -18.38 12.93 1.37
C ASN A 320 -18.03 12.86 2.87
N GLU A 321 -18.66 11.94 3.60
CA GLU A 321 -18.41 11.73 5.02
C GLU A 321 -17.18 10.83 5.22
N PRO A 322 -16.23 11.21 6.09
CA PRO A 322 -15.10 10.37 6.42
C PRO A 322 -15.54 9.04 7.05
N LEU A 323 -15.03 7.94 6.50
CA LEU A 323 -15.24 6.60 7.04
C LEU A 323 -14.07 6.18 7.92
N PRO A 324 -14.31 5.42 9.00
CA PRO A 324 -13.25 4.77 9.76
C PRO A 324 -12.44 3.81 8.88
N VAL A 325 -11.17 3.65 9.21
CA VAL A 325 -10.27 2.68 8.57
C VAL A 325 -10.22 1.38 9.39
N ALA A 326 -9.95 0.27 8.72
CA ALA A 326 -9.71 -1.01 9.38
C ALA A 326 -8.21 -1.33 9.43
N LEU A 327 -7.77 -1.92 10.54
CA LEU A 327 -6.47 -2.59 10.62
C LEU A 327 -6.52 -3.92 9.86
N ALA A 328 -5.37 -4.43 9.43
CA ALA A 328 -5.29 -5.69 8.70
C ALA A 328 -5.98 -6.87 9.41
N GLU A 329 -5.90 -6.95 10.75
CA GLU A 329 -6.53 -8.03 11.54
C GLU A 329 -8.05 -7.89 11.67
N GLN A 330 -8.63 -6.75 11.30
CA GLN A 330 -10.07 -6.50 11.35
C GLN A 330 -10.77 -6.89 10.04
N VAL A 331 -10.01 -7.08 8.95
CA VAL A 331 -10.56 -7.49 7.64
C VAL A 331 -10.90 -8.97 7.66
N LYS A 332 -12.06 -9.32 7.08
CA LYS A 332 -12.58 -10.68 7.08
C LYS A 332 -12.97 -11.13 5.69
N GLU A 333 -12.98 -12.44 5.48
CA GLU A 333 -13.61 -13.03 4.30
C GLU A 333 -15.12 -12.75 4.32
N GLY A 334 -15.71 -12.56 3.14
CA GLY A 334 -17.13 -12.29 2.96
C GLY A 334 -17.45 -11.02 2.17
N PRO A 335 -18.71 -10.54 2.23
CA PRO A 335 -19.18 -9.44 1.40
C PRO A 335 -18.41 -8.13 1.66
N ALA A 336 -18.11 -7.43 0.58
CA ALA A 336 -17.52 -6.10 0.60
C ALA A 336 -17.98 -5.31 -0.63
N LYS A 337 -17.55 -4.05 -0.73
CA LYS A 337 -17.90 -3.15 -1.82
C LYS A 337 -16.67 -2.44 -2.34
N ILE A 338 -16.65 -2.11 -3.62
CA ILE A 338 -15.66 -1.21 -4.21
C ILE A 338 -16.31 0.05 -4.75
N LEU A 339 -15.58 1.17 -4.73
CA LEU A 339 -15.97 2.39 -5.42
C LEU A 339 -15.10 2.60 -6.66
N THR A 340 -15.70 2.73 -7.84
CA THR A 340 -14.95 3.01 -9.07
C THR A 340 -15.81 3.72 -10.10
N VAL A 341 -15.17 4.34 -11.09
CA VAL A 341 -15.83 4.93 -12.26
C VAL A 341 -15.75 3.97 -13.44
N VAL A 342 -16.90 3.65 -14.05
CA VAL A 342 -16.98 2.87 -15.29
C VAL A 342 -17.44 3.70 -16.49
N ASN A 343 -17.99 4.90 -16.27
CA ASN A 343 -18.39 5.80 -17.34
C ASN A 343 -18.30 7.26 -16.88
N GLY A 344 -17.75 8.13 -17.72
CA GLY A 344 -17.61 9.55 -17.42
C GLY A 344 -16.78 9.79 -16.16
N GLN A 345 -17.38 10.43 -15.16
CA GLN A 345 -16.72 10.83 -13.91
C GLN A 345 -17.54 10.42 -12.68
N GLU A 346 -18.58 9.60 -12.87
CA GLU A 346 -19.49 9.19 -11.79
C GLU A 346 -18.88 8.02 -11.01
N VAL A 347 -18.68 8.23 -9.71
CA VAL A 347 -18.25 7.16 -8.80
C VAL A 347 -19.44 6.29 -8.46
N GLU A 348 -19.38 5.03 -8.83
CA GLU A 348 -20.39 4.02 -8.55
C GLU A 348 -19.89 3.05 -7.46
N GLU A 349 -20.83 2.42 -6.75
CA GLU A 349 -20.57 1.38 -5.75
C GLU A 349 -20.94 0.02 -6.37
N PHE A 350 -20.04 -0.95 -6.25
CA PHE A 350 -20.22 -2.32 -6.78
C PHE A 350 -19.89 -3.36 -5.71
N GLU A 351 -20.67 -4.43 -5.70
CA GLU A 351 -20.48 -5.57 -4.80
C GLU A 351 -19.29 -6.43 -5.22
N ILE A 352 -18.53 -6.86 -4.21
CA ILE A 352 -17.46 -7.83 -4.32
C ILE A 352 -17.50 -8.79 -3.12
N GLU A 353 -16.70 -9.84 -3.18
CA GLU A 353 -16.46 -10.76 -2.08
C GLU A 353 -14.95 -10.81 -1.79
N ILE A 354 -14.58 -10.66 -0.52
CA ILE A 354 -13.22 -10.94 -0.06
C ILE A 354 -13.14 -12.45 0.15
N VAL A 355 -12.47 -13.16 -0.76
CA VAL A 355 -12.42 -14.63 -0.76
C VAL A 355 -11.29 -15.19 0.09
N ASN A 356 -10.27 -14.38 0.36
CA ASN A 356 -9.14 -14.74 1.22
C ASN A 356 -8.50 -13.50 1.82
N VAL A 357 -8.22 -13.53 3.12
CA VAL A 357 -7.42 -12.50 3.82
C VAL A 357 -6.07 -13.08 4.24
N VAL A 358 -5.00 -12.51 3.70
CA VAL A 358 -3.63 -12.93 4.01
C VAL A 358 -3.19 -12.25 5.31
N LYS A 359 -2.87 -13.05 6.33
CA LYS A 359 -2.28 -12.54 7.57
C LYS A 359 -0.88 -12.00 7.30
N GLN A 360 -0.67 -10.71 7.59
CA GLN A 360 0.59 -10.02 7.36
C GLN A 360 1.11 -9.41 8.66
N HIS A 361 2.37 -9.70 9.00
CA HIS A 361 3.07 -9.04 10.11
C HIS A 361 3.91 -7.85 9.66
N PHE A 362 4.09 -7.70 8.35
CA PHE A 362 4.84 -6.63 7.70
C PHE A 362 4.11 -6.23 6.40
N PRO A 363 4.29 -4.98 5.93
CA PRO A 363 3.64 -4.52 4.72
C PRO A 363 3.95 -5.42 3.51
N ALA A 364 2.91 -5.93 2.85
CA ALA A 364 3.04 -6.67 1.60
C ALA A 364 1.85 -6.38 0.68
N THR A 365 2.12 -6.32 -0.62
CA THR A 365 1.17 -5.81 -1.64
C THR A 365 -0.04 -6.71 -1.88
N LYS A 366 0.07 -8.01 -1.55
CA LYS A 366 -1.01 -8.99 -1.68
C LYS A 366 -1.63 -9.27 -0.30
N GLY A 367 -2.49 -8.37 0.15
CA GLY A 367 -3.16 -8.46 1.46
C GLY A 367 -4.44 -9.29 1.45
N MET A 368 -5.18 -9.25 0.35
CA MET A 368 -6.42 -10.00 0.19
C MET A 368 -6.64 -10.41 -1.26
N ILE A 369 -7.45 -11.45 -1.45
CA ILE A 369 -7.99 -11.81 -2.75
C ILE A 369 -9.47 -11.40 -2.76
N ILE A 370 -9.86 -10.70 -3.82
CA ILE A 370 -11.23 -10.26 -4.04
C ILE A 370 -11.81 -10.88 -5.30
N LYS A 371 -13.13 -11.03 -5.33
CA LYS A 371 -13.89 -11.47 -6.49
C LYS A 371 -15.07 -10.54 -6.74
N VAL A 372 -15.22 -10.09 -7.97
CA VAL A 372 -16.37 -9.30 -8.40
C VAL A 372 -17.58 -10.20 -8.60
N ASN A 373 -18.67 -9.91 -7.90
CA ASN A 373 -19.95 -10.60 -8.04
C ASN A 373 -21.10 -9.66 -8.49
N ASP A 374 -20.87 -8.35 -8.56
CA ASP A 374 -21.83 -7.39 -9.11
C ASP A 374 -22.03 -7.61 -10.62
N LYS A 375 -23.25 -7.98 -11.01
CA LYS A 375 -23.63 -8.26 -12.40
C LYS A 375 -23.46 -7.05 -13.31
N ARG A 376 -23.76 -5.83 -12.84
CA ARG A 376 -23.65 -4.61 -13.64
C ARG A 376 -22.18 -4.33 -13.97
N LEU A 377 -21.29 -4.57 -13.01
CA LEU A 377 -19.86 -4.40 -13.22
C LEU A 377 -19.34 -5.43 -14.21
N LEU A 378 -19.65 -6.71 -14.00
CA LEU A 378 -19.25 -7.82 -14.87
C LEU A 378 -19.74 -7.62 -16.32
N GLU A 379 -20.99 -7.21 -16.50
CA GLU A 379 -21.56 -6.93 -17.82
C GLU A 379 -20.80 -5.83 -18.56
N LYS A 380 -20.42 -4.76 -17.86
CA LYS A 380 -19.70 -3.61 -18.45
C LYS A 380 -18.22 -3.89 -18.71
N THR A 381 -17.56 -4.65 -17.84
CA THR A 381 -16.08 -4.68 -17.74
C THR A 381 -15.47 -6.06 -17.88
N GLY A 382 -16.25 -7.14 -17.72
CA GLY A 382 -15.72 -8.50 -17.60
C GLY A 382 -15.06 -8.81 -16.23
N GLY A 383 -15.00 -7.84 -15.30
CA GLY A 383 -14.38 -7.99 -13.99
C GLY A 383 -13.52 -6.79 -13.61
N ILE A 384 -12.36 -7.03 -13.04
CA ILE A 384 -11.36 -6.01 -12.73
C ILE A 384 -10.56 -5.71 -13.99
N VAL A 385 -10.52 -4.45 -14.39
CA VAL A 385 -9.75 -3.97 -15.56
C VAL A 385 -8.64 -3.02 -15.13
N GLN A 386 -7.65 -2.83 -16.01
CA GLN A 386 -6.62 -1.82 -15.81
C GLN A 386 -7.26 -0.43 -15.63
N GLY A 387 -6.67 0.40 -14.76
CA GLY A 387 -7.24 1.69 -14.35
C GLY A 387 -8.30 1.61 -13.24
N MET A 388 -8.72 0.42 -12.79
CA MET A 388 -9.45 0.25 -11.52
C MET A 388 -8.53 0.20 -10.31
N SER A 389 -7.23 0.04 -10.52
CA SER A 389 -6.25 0.03 -9.44
C SER A 389 -6.38 1.29 -8.59
N GLY A 390 -6.49 1.10 -7.28
CA GLY A 390 -6.75 2.13 -6.30
C GLY A 390 -8.22 2.27 -5.90
N SER A 391 -9.15 1.53 -6.52
CA SER A 391 -10.56 1.56 -6.10
C SER A 391 -10.68 1.14 -4.63
N PRO A 392 -11.22 2.00 -3.73
CA PRO A 392 -11.28 1.69 -2.31
C PRO A 392 -12.23 0.52 -2.04
N ILE A 393 -11.80 -0.39 -1.17
CA ILE A 393 -12.57 -1.53 -0.70
C ILE A 393 -13.18 -1.16 0.65
N ILE A 394 -14.48 -1.35 0.78
CA ILE A 394 -15.28 -1.04 1.96
C ILE A 394 -15.94 -2.32 2.48
N GLN A 395 -15.73 -2.63 3.75
CA GLN A 395 -16.36 -3.74 4.47
C GLN A 395 -16.80 -3.26 5.85
N ASP A 396 -17.99 -3.66 6.29
CA ASP A 396 -18.56 -3.29 7.61
C ASP A 396 -18.55 -1.77 7.89
N GLY A 397 -18.76 -0.96 6.86
CA GLY A 397 -18.74 0.51 6.96
C GLY A 397 -17.35 1.14 7.14
N LYS A 398 -16.28 0.35 7.01
CA LYS A 398 -14.89 0.81 7.09
C LYS A 398 -14.18 0.72 5.75
N VAL A 399 -13.24 1.62 5.49
CA VAL A 399 -12.28 1.43 4.40
C VAL A 399 -11.27 0.39 4.86
N VAL A 400 -11.14 -0.70 4.11
CA VAL A 400 -10.28 -1.83 4.49
C VAL A 400 -9.08 -2.00 3.57
N GLY A 401 -9.16 -1.47 2.36
CA GLY A 401 -8.10 -1.65 1.36
C GLY A 401 -8.34 -0.92 0.06
N ALA A 402 -7.53 -1.29 -0.94
CA ALA A 402 -7.68 -0.85 -2.31
C ALA A 402 -7.45 -2.02 -3.27
N VAL A 403 -8.19 -2.03 -4.37
CA VAL A 403 -7.94 -2.95 -5.50
C VAL A 403 -6.57 -2.66 -6.08
N THR A 404 -5.81 -3.70 -6.42
CA THR A 404 -4.47 -3.58 -7.01
C THR A 404 -4.42 -4.24 -8.39
N HIS A 405 -3.97 -5.49 -8.48
CA HIS A 405 -3.76 -6.22 -9.72
C HIS A 405 -4.88 -7.24 -9.95
N VAL A 406 -5.31 -7.38 -11.20
CA VAL A 406 -6.24 -8.42 -11.65
C VAL A 406 -5.51 -9.74 -11.92
N PHE A 407 -6.19 -10.87 -11.78
CA PHE A 407 -5.66 -12.16 -12.23
C PHE A 407 -5.80 -12.29 -13.75
N VAL A 408 -4.69 -12.54 -14.44
CA VAL A 408 -4.67 -12.63 -15.92
C VAL A 408 -5.63 -13.70 -16.45
N ASN A 409 -5.72 -14.85 -15.77
CA ASN A 409 -6.56 -15.97 -16.20
C ASN A 409 -8.02 -15.89 -15.72
N ASP A 410 -8.31 -15.02 -14.75
CA ASP A 410 -9.66 -14.80 -14.22
C ASP A 410 -9.86 -13.31 -13.91
N PRO A 411 -10.33 -12.52 -14.89
CA PRO A 411 -10.57 -11.10 -14.68
C PRO A 411 -11.58 -10.78 -13.58
N THR A 412 -12.42 -11.74 -13.18
CA THR A 412 -13.38 -11.52 -12.09
C THR A 412 -12.70 -11.47 -10.72
N SER A 413 -11.45 -11.93 -10.62
CA SER A 413 -10.69 -12.00 -9.39
C SER A 413 -9.42 -11.14 -9.44
N GLY A 414 -8.98 -10.67 -8.28
CA GLY A 414 -7.79 -9.85 -8.17
C GLY A 414 -7.27 -9.73 -6.75
N TYR A 415 -6.20 -8.97 -6.58
CA TYR A 415 -5.59 -8.68 -5.30
C TYR A 415 -6.05 -7.32 -4.76
N GLY A 416 -6.19 -7.24 -3.43
CA GLY A 416 -6.25 -5.99 -2.70
C GLY A 416 -5.07 -5.84 -1.74
N CYS A 417 -4.68 -4.59 -1.47
CA CYS A 417 -3.78 -4.26 -0.37
C CYS A 417 -4.56 -3.65 0.80
N PHE A 418 -4.03 -3.77 2.02
CA PHE A 418 -4.66 -3.17 3.20
C PHE A 418 -4.48 -1.65 3.19
N ILE A 419 -5.54 -0.94 3.60
CA ILE A 419 -5.51 0.52 3.70
C ILE A 419 -4.44 0.99 4.69
N GLU A 420 -4.19 0.19 5.73
CA GLU A 420 -3.17 0.42 6.76
C GLU A 420 -1.79 0.75 6.15
N TRP A 421 -1.37 -0.01 5.15
CA TRP A 421 -0.07 0.19 4.49
C TRP A 421 -0.04 1.46 3.65
N MET A 422 -1.15 1.76 2.98
CA MET A 422 -1.27 3.00 2.21
C MET A 422 -1.25 4.24 3.11
N LEU A 423 -1.91 4.19 4.27
CA LEU A 423 -1.93 5.29 5.25
C LEU A 423 -0.53 5.52 5.83
N GLN A 424 0.20 4.44 6.12
CA GLN A 424 1.58 4.51 6.57
C GLN A 424 2.47 5.25 5.55
N ASP A 425 2.37 4.91 4.27
CA ASP A 425 3.17 5.55 3.22
C ASP A 425 2.75 7.00 2.92
N ALA A 426 1.46 7.31 3.13
CA ALA A 426 0.94 8.68 3.13
C ALA A 426 1.44 9.53 4.32
N GLY A 427 2.12 8.92 5.31
CA GLY A 427 2.60 9.60 6.50
C GLY A 427 1.54 9.82 7.58
N LEU A 428 0.38 9.16 7.45
CA LEU A 428 -0.67 9.15 8.46
C LEU A 428 -0.28 8.10 9.50
N THR A 429 0.10 8.56 10.69
CA THR A 429 0.86 7.75 11.65
C THR A 429 0.03 6.61 12.21
N ILE A 430 0.20 5.41 11.65
CA ILE A 430 -0.14 4.11 12.24
C ILE A 430 1.18 3.41 12.62
N LYS A 431 2.06 4.09 13.36
CA LYS A 431 3.33 3.45 13.75
C LYS A 431 3.10 2.49 14.92
N GLN A 432 3.41 1.21 14.69
CA GLN A 432 3.93 0.37 15.76
C GLN A 432 5.18 1.07 16.29
N GLN A 433 5.13 1.60 17.51
CA GLN A 433 6.37 1.83 18.26
C GLN A 433 6.94 0.44 18.56
N GLN A 434 7.66 -0.13 17.61
CA GLN A 434 8.63 -1.15 17.91
C GLN A 434 9.56 -0.57 18.96
N SER A 435 9.67 -1.28 20.08
CA SER A 435 10.65 -1.02 21.11
C SER A 435 12.03 -0.90 20.46
N MET A 436 12.54 0.34 20.32
CA MET A 436 13.98 0.58 20.27
C MET A 436 14.52 0.17 21.64
N GLY A 437 14.75 -1.13 21.78
CA GLY A 437 15.64 -1.65 22.79
C GLY A 437 17.02 -1.14 22.44
N LEU A 438 17.46 -0.11 23.16
CA LEU A 438 18.86 0.09 23.47
C LEU A 438 19.47 -1.28 23.83
N LYS A 439 20.26 -1.83 22.92
CA LYS A 439 21.41 -2.65 23.29
C LYS A 439 22.63 -1.99 22.67
N ALA A 440 23.18 -1.07 23.44
CA ALA A 440 24.62 -0.97 23.55
C ALA A 440 25.13 -2.34 24.03
N SER A 441 26.07 -2.89 23.30
CA SER A 441 27.12 -3.78 23.80
C SER A 441 28.32 -3.54 22.90
#